data_AF-A0A1B7W6F0-F1
#
_entry.id   AF-A0A1B7W6F0-F1
#
_cell.length_a   1.000
_cell.length_b   1.000
_cell.length_c   1.000
_cell.angle_alpha   90.00
_cell.angle_beta   90.00
_cell.angle_gamma   90.00
#
_symmetry.space_group_name_H-M   'P 1'
#
loop_
_entity.id
_entity.type
_entity.pdbx_description
1 polymer ?
#
loop_
_entity_poly.entity_id
_entity_poly.type
_entity_poly.pdbx_seq_one_letter_code
_entity_poly.pdbx_strand_id
1 'polypeptide(L)'
;MTSFNRSTSRRLQKLPQIPSVWEGDRRPLSSPHTPFTDPDAKGDCILWVDASEGIVRSMDMVDPALGPEAIVRTLMQAIEHPQSPAKPGRPQRIVVRDREIQFYLRGVLQDLDIAIDYVPELPIIDELFRSFAEVIDSQIPDLPPKYAQLLHDKALEVWQSAPWRFLEEQQILSIEINQWDVEKLYASVMGMLGIEYGILFYRSEDSLKRFRAAVLADEDELQQDLEEAFLKQDCLFLTFDSLHENEDDDLGNLAQMPLSEIEPTFGNIHPLEGLRS
;
A
#
# COMPACT_ATOMS: atom_id res chain seq x y z
N MET A 1 -17.28 -6.85 29.61
CA MET A 1 -17.00 -5.46 29.17
C MET A 1 -15.51 -5.28 29.17
N THR A 2 -14.93 -5.03 28.00
CA THR A 2 -13.49 -4.77 27.82
C THR A 2 -13.23 -3.32 28.15
N SER A 3 -12.68 -3.04 29.32
CA SER A 3 -12.16 -1.71 29.69
C SER A 3 -10.65 -1.70 29.54
N PHE A 4 -10.05 -0.52 29.45
CA PHE A 4 -8.60 -0.41 29.57
C PHE A 4 -8.09 -1.01 30.89
N ASN A 5 -6.90 -1.60 30.84
CA ASN A 5 -6.21 -2.01 32.05
C ASN A 5 -5.83 -0.78 32.89
N ARG A 6 -5.63 -0.97 34.20
CA ARG A 6 -5.35 0.14 35.12
C ARG A 6 -4.09 0.95 34.77
N SER A 7 -3.07 0.31 34.21
CA SER A 7 -1.84 0.99 33.78
C SER A 7 -2.09 1.93 32.61
N THR A 8 -2.84 1.49 31.61
CA THR A 8 -3.22 2.28 30.44
C THR A 8 -4.09 3.45 30.85
N SER A 9 -5.15 3.24 31.64
CA SER A 9 -6.01 4.33 32.12
C SER A 9 -5.22 5.40 32.89
N ARG A 10 -4.33 4.99 33.80
CA ARG A 10 -3.47 5.93 34.54
C ARG A 10 -2.50 6.69 33.65
N ARG A 11 -1.97 6.06 32.61
CA ARG A 11 -1.08 6.73 31.65
C ARG A 11 -1.84 7.77 30.85
N LEU A 12 -3.01 7.43 30.33
CA LEU A 12 -3.86 8.34 29.56
C LEU A 12 -4.37 9.51 30.42
N GLN A 13 -4.74 9.28 31.70
CA GLN A 13 -5.18 10.33 32.62
C GLN A 13 -4.09 11.36 32.98
N LYS A 14 -2.80 11.05 32.76
CA LYS A 14 -1.71 12.03 32.98
C LYS A 14 -1.60 13.06 31.86
N LEU A 15 -2.19 12.79 30.70
CA LEU A 15 -2.16 13.70 29.57
C LEU A 15 -3.14 14.87 29.80
N PRO A 16 -2.82 16.06 29.28
CA PRO A 16 -3.69 17.22 29.43
C PRO A 16 -5.04 16.95 28.76
N GLN A 17 -6.12 17.33 29.43
CA GLN A 17 -7.44 17.30 28.83
C GLN A 17 -7.66 18.59 28.03
N ILE A 18 -7.82 18.43 26.72
CA ILE A 18 -7.98 19.52 25.76
C ILE A 18 -9.48 19.84 25.66
N PRO A 19 -9.88 21.12 25.76
CA PRO A 19 -11.28 21.52 25.60
C PRO A 19 -11.71 21.51 24.13
N SER A 20 -11.57 20.36 23.47
CA SER A 20 -11.93 20.14 22.08
C SER A 20 -12.87 18.95 21.92
N VAL A 21 -13.60 18.99 20.81
CA VAL A 21 -14.45 17.90 20.32
C VAL A 21 -13.70 17.20 19.19
N TRP A 22 -13.55 15.89 19.29
CA TRP A 22 -12.95 15.09 18.23
C TRP A 22 -14.01 14.35 17.45
N GLU A 23 -13.89 14.34 16.13
CA GLU A 23 -14.65 13.47 15.24
C GLU A 23 -13.90 12.16 15.04
N GLY A 24 -14.62 11.05 15.09
CA GLY A 24 -14.08 9.72 14.83
C GLY A 24 -14.98 8.94 13.88
N ASP A 25 -14.38 8.32 12.87
CA ASP A 25 -15.10 7.43 11.96
C ASP A 25 -14.23 6.26 11.50
N ARG A 26 -14.90 5.18 11.11
CA ARG A 26 -14.32 4.04 10.41
C ARG A 26 -15.22 3.75 9.21
N ARG A 27 -14.69 3.89 8.00
CA ARG A 27 -15.44 3.57 6.78
C ARG A 27 -14.51 3.17 5.64
N PRO A 28 -15.01 2.42 4.65
CA PRO A 28 -14.21 2.02 3.50
C PRO A 28 -13.77 3.25 2.71
N LEU A 29 -12.51 3.22 2.26
CA LEU A 29 -12.02 4.15 1.25
C LEU A 29 -12.52 3.61 -0.11
N SER A 30 -13.53 4.23 -0.71
CA SER A 30 -14.08 3.75 -1.98
C SER A 30 -14.40 4.91 -2.90
N SER A 31 -14.00 4.79 -4.16
CA SER A 31 -14.56 5.60 -5.23
C SER A 31 -15.77 4.87 -5.85
N PRO A 32 -16.86 5.58 -6.16
CA PRO A 32 -17.97 5.05 -6.94
C PRO A 32 -17.66 4.85 -8.44
N HIS A 33 -16.51 5.32 -8.94
CA HIS A 33 -16.15 5.37 -10.36
C HIS A 33 -15.03 4.41 -10.78
N THR A 34 -14.29 3.83 -9.83
CA THR A 34 -13.26 2.81 -10.09
C THR A 34 -13.66 1.43 -9.53
N PRO A 35 -14.49 0.65 -10.24
CA PRO A 35 -14.84 -0.72 -9.82
C PRO A 35 -13.72 -1.75 -10.06
N PHE A 36 -12.53 -1.32 -10.50
CA PHE A 36 -11.46 -2.21 -11.00
C PHE A 36 -10.07 -1.98 -10.41
N THR A 37 -9.89 -1.03 -9.49
CA THR A 37 -8.68 -1.02 -8.67
C THR A 37 -8.80 -2.12 -7.63
N ASP A 38 -7.82 -3.02 -7.69
CA ASP A 38 -7.41 -4.04 -6.74
C ASP A 38 -8.40 -4.37 -5.59
N PRO A 39 -8.95 -5.62 -5.53
CA PRO A 39 -9.71 -6.10 -4.40
C PRO A 39 -9.05 -5.91 -3.03
N ASP A 40 -7.71 -5.78 -2.96
CA ASP A 40 -6.93 -5.69 -1.73
C ASP A 40 -6.63 -4.24 -1.29
N ALA A 41 -6.91 -3.23 -2.12
CA ALA A 41 -6.95 -1.81 -1.71
C ALA A 41 -8.17 -1.46 -0.82
N LYS A 42 -8.97 -2.46 -0.41
CA LYS A 42 -10.20 -2.32 0.39
C LYS A 42 -9.92 -2.31 1.88
N GLY A 43 -9.10 -1.37 2.33
CA GLY A 43 -9.00 -1.06 3.75
C GLY A 43 -10.19 -0.21 4.22
N ASP A 44 -10.66 -0.47 5.44
CA ASP A 44 -11.38 0.54 6.20
C ASP A 44 -10.38 1.60 6.65
N CYS A 45 -10.67 2.87 6.35
CA CYS A 45 -9.92 3.99 6.88
C CYS A 45 -10.52 4.42 8.23
N ILE A 46 -9.70 4.45 9.27
CA ILE A 46 -10.04 4.99 10.59
C ILE A 46 -9.42 6.38 10.72
N LEU A 47 -10.26 7.38 11.00
CA LEU A 47 -9.82 8.77 11.22
C LEU A 47 -10.20 9.27 12.60
N TRP A 48 -9.27 10.03 13.19
CA TRP A 48 -9.51 10.86 14.37
C TRP A 48 -9.08 12.28 14.08
N VAL A 49 -10.02 13.22 14.17
CA VAL A 49 -9.81 14.62 13.82
C VAL A 49 -10.19 15.51 14.99
N ASP A 50 -9.35 16.48 15.33
CA ASP A 50 -9.75 17.55 16.23
C ASP A 50 -10.63 18.54 15.47
N ALA A 51 -11.94 18.54 15.74
CA ALA A 51 -12.87 19.39 15.01
C ALA A 51 -12.77 20.87 15.39
N SER A 52 -12.11 21.18 16.50
CA SER A 52 -11.91 22.57 16.95
C SER A 52 -10.74 23.22 16.20
N GLU A 53 -9.74 22.43 15.84
CA GLU A 53 -8.54 22.91 15.12
C GLU A 53 -8.52 22.51 13.64
N GLY A 54 -9.38 21.58 13.20
CA GLY A 54 -9.39 21.04 11.84
C GLY A 54 -8.17 20.16 11.53
N ILE A 55 -7.59 19.51 12.55
CA ILE A 55 -6.32 18.77 12.43
C ILE A 55 -6.58 17.27 12.55
N VAL A 56 -6.09 16.50 11.57
CA VAL A 56 -6.03 15.03 11.66
C VAL A 56 -5.01 14.65 12.74
N ARG A 57 -5.47 13.94 13.75
CA ARG A 57 -4.63 13.50 14.88
C ARG A 57 -4.06 12.11 14.65
N SER A 58 -4.81 11.25 13.97
CA SER A 58 -4.33 9.94 13.51
C SER A 58 -5.22 9.45 12.38
N MET A 59 -4.59 8.71 11.47
CA MET A 59 -5.25 7.97 10.40
C MET A 59 -4.63 6.58 10.35
N ASP A 60 -5.44 5.57 10.05
CA ASP A 60 -4.97 4.20 9.88
C ASP A 60 -5.81 3.47 8.83
N MET A 61 -5.17 2.63 8.03
CA MET A 61 -5.82 1.76 7.04
C MET A 61 -5.81 0.34 7.61
N VAL A 62 -6.99 -0.25 7.79
CA VAL A 62 -7.12 -1.56 8.43
C VAL A 62 -7.96 -2.51 7.59
N ASP A 63 -7.70 -3.81 7.72
CA ASP A 63 -8.55 -4.84 7.15
C ASP A 63 -10.01 -4.68 7.67
N PRO A 64 -11.04 -4.68 6.80
CA PRO A 64 -12.44 -4.61 7.21
C PRO A 64 -12.88 -5.71 8.18
N ALA A 65 -12.24 -6.89 8.15
CA ALA A 65 -12.49 -7.99 9.06
C ALA A 65 -11.93 -7.75 10.48
N LEU A 66 -11.06 -6.74 10.67
CA LEU A 66 -10.50 -6.39 11.96
C LEU A 66 -11.62 -5.87 12.89
N GLY A 67 -11.63 -6.35 14.13
CA GLY A 67 -12.66 -6.02 15.12
C GLY A 67 -12.71 -4.53 15.54
N PRO A 68 -13.69 -4.15 16.38
CA PRO A 68 -13.84 -2.78 16.87
C PRO A 68 -12.66 -2.32 17.75
N GLU A 69 -11.76 -3.20 18.17
CA GLU A 69 -10.51 -2.85 18.85
C GLU A 69 -9.61 -1.95 17.99
N ALA A 70 -9.71 -2.03 16.65
CA ALA A 70 -8.94 -1.20 15.72
C ALA A 70 -9.17 0.29 15.99
N ILE A 71 -10.42 0.73 16.11
CA ILE A 71 -10.77 2.14 16.33
C ILE A 71 -10.23 2.68 17.67
N VAL A 72 -10.15 1.82 18.69
CA VAL A 72 -9.59 2.16 20.00
C VAL A 72 -8.06 2.30 19.92
N ARG A 73 -7.39 1.42 19.16
CA ARG A 73 -5.94 1.47 18.96
C ARG A 73 -5.54 2.76 18.25
N THR A 74 -6.25 3.12 17.19
CA THR A 74 -6.02 4.38 16.46
C THR A 74 -6.34 5.60 17.34
N LEU A 75 -7.37 5.52 18.20
CA LEU A 75 -7.66 6.59 19.17
C LEU A 75 -6.53 6.76 20.19
N MET A 76 -5.97 5.66 20.70
CA MET A 76 -4.82 5.73 21.60
C MET A 76 -3.63 6.41 20.93
N GLN A 77 -3.39 6.13 19.64
CA GLN A 77 -2.38 6.83 18.86
C GLN A 77 -2.67 8.34 18.78
N ALA A 78 -3.90 8.76 18.48
CA ALA A 78 -4.29 10.18 18.48
C ALA A 78 -4.10 10.91 19.83
N ILE A 79 -4.20 10.17 20.93
CA ILE A 79 -4.04 10.70 22.29
C ILE A 79 -2.56 10.78 22.68
N GLU A 80 -1.80 9.71 22.47
CA GLU A 80 -0.43 9.56 22.98
C GLU A 80 0.64 10.05 22.00
N HIS A 81 0.46 9.79 20.71
CA HIS A 81 1.42 10.09 19.64
C HIS A 81 0.71 10.63 18.39
N PRO A 82 0.01 11.78 18.51
CA PRO A 82 -0.71 12.34 17.38
C PRO A 82 0.24 12.75 16.26
N GLN A 83 -0.28 12.77 15.04
CA GLN A 83 0.41 13.32 13.87
C GLN A 83 0.72 14.81 14.08
N SER A 84 1.90 15.23 13.64
CA SER A 84 2.33 16.63 13.68
C SER A 84 1.36 17.48 12.84
N PRO A 85 0.92 18.67 13.30
CA PRO A 85 1.45 19.46 14.42
C PRO A 85 0.76 19.27 15.78
N ALA A 86 -0.17 18.31 15.90
CA ALA A 86 -0.94 18.11 17.14
C ALA A 86 -0.04 17.63 18.30
N LYS A 87 -0.40 18.01 19.53
CA LYS A 87 0.32 17.61 20.75
C LYS A 87 -0.45 16.53 21.51
N PRO A 88 0.22 15.61 22.22
CA PRO A 88 -0.43 14.59 23.04
C PRO A 88 -1.44 15.19 24.03
N GLY A 89 -2.62 14.57 24.14
CA GLY A 89 -3.72 15.08 24.94
C GLY A 89 -5.01 14.30 24.73
N ARG A 90 -5.94 14.44 25.67
CA ARG A 90 -7.23 13.73 25.72
C ARG A 90 -8.35 14.73 25.43
N PRO A 91 -9.30 14.46 24.53
CA PRO A 91 -10.41 15.37 24.29
C PRO A 91 -11.37 15.41 25.48
N GLN A 92 -12.16 16.47 25.57
CA GLN A 92 -13.33 16.47 26.46
C GLN A 92 -14.48 15.66 25.88
N ARG A 93 -14.59 15.65 24.54
CA ARG A 93 -15.70 15.02 23.85
C ARG A 93 -15.26 14.36 22.56
N ILE A 94 -15.86 13.22 22.28
CA ILE A 94 -15.75 12.51 21.01
C ILE A 94 -17.15 12.38 20.42
N VAL A 95 -17.28 12.63 19.13
CA VAL A 95 -18.48 12.37 18.34
C VAL A 95 -18.17 11.32 17.28
N VAL A 96 -19.07 10.37 17.11
CA VAL A 96 -18.98 9.30 16.10
C VAL A 96 -20.32 9.13 15.38
N ARG A 97 -20.28 8.67 14.14
CA ARG A 97 -21.49 8.46 13.33
C ARG A 97 -22.18 7.13 13.56
N ASP A 98 -21.47 6.15 14.10
CA ASP A 98 -21.97 4.80 14.27
C ASP A 98 -22.35 4.55 15.74
N ARG A 99 -23.54 3.97 15.96
CA ARG A 99 -24.06 3.76 17.32
C ARG A 99 -23.35 2.61 18.02
N GLU A 100 -22.93 1.57 17.30
CA GLU A 100 -22.20 0.45 17.88
C GLU A 100 -20.82 0.91 18.35
N ILE A 101 -20.12 1.71 17.54
CA ILE A 101 -18.87 2.37 17.91
C ILE A 101 -19.09 3.28 19.13
N GLN A 102 -20.17 4.07 19.16
CA GLN A 102 -20.48 4.92 20.31
C GLN A 102 -20.60 4.11 21.61
N PHE A 103 -21.39 3.04 21.62
CA PHE A 103 -21.57 2.19 22.79
C PHE A 103 -20.28 1.49 23.20
N TYR A 104 -19.51 1.01 22.22
CA TYR A 104 -18.23 0.37 22.46
C TYR A 104 -17.23 1.32 23.13
N LEU A 105 -17.05 2.52 22.57
CA LEU A 105 -16.18 3.55 23.13
C LEU A 105 -16.61 3.99 24.53
N ARG A 106 -17.92 4.12 24.80
CA ARG A 106 -18.42 4.42 26.17
C ARG A 106 -17.99 3.36 27.18
N GLY A 107 -18.00 2.09 26.81
CA GLY A 107 -17.56 1.00 27.67
C GLY A 107 -16.04 1.02 27.90
N VAL A 108 -15.27 1.19 26.84
CA VAL A 108 -13.80 1.17 26.88
C VAL A 108 -13.22 2.38 27.62
N LEU A 109 -13.79 3.57 27.39
CA LEU A 109 -13.27 4.87 27.83
C LEU A 109 -13.89 5.39 29.14
N GLN A 110 -14.70 4.58 29.84
CA GLN A 110 -15.46 4.99 31.03
C GLN A 110 -14.64 5.71 32.11
N ASP A 111 -13.36 5.36 32.26
CA ASP A 111 -12.47 5.91 33.29
C ASP A 111 -11.69 7.16 32.83
N LEU A 112 -11.88 7.60 31.59
CA LEU A 112 -11.09 8.69 31.00
C LEU A 112 -11.79 10.05 31.04
N ASP A 113 -13.01 10.16 31.56
CA ASP A 113 -13.74 11.43 31.62
C ASP A 113 -13.89 12.10 30.23
N ILE A 114 -14.13 11.27 29.20
CA ILE A 114 -14.37 11.71 27.83
C ILE A 114 -15.85 11.46 27.51
N ALA A 115 -16.59 12.51 27.16
CA ALA A 115 -17.98 12.38 26.72
C ALA A 115 -18.04 11.80 25.31
N ILE A 116 -18.80 10.71 25.10
CA ILE A 116 -18.94 10.07 23.79
C ILE A 116 -20.38 10.23 23.30
N ASP A 117 -20.55 10.84 22.14
CA ASP A 117 -21.87 11.11 21.55
C ASP A 117 -22.00 10.62 20.11
N TYR A 118 -23.25 10.34 19.73
CA TYR A 118 -23.61 10.01 18.37
C TYR A 118 -24.03 11.29 17.63
N VAL A 119 -23.49 11.49 16.43
CA VAL A 119 -23.91 12.54 15.51
C VAL A 119 -24.01 11.93 14.11
N PRO A 120 -25.12 12.12 13.36
CA PRO A 120 -25.31 11.45 12.08
C PRO A 120 -24.35 11.90 10.96
N GLU A 121 -23.74 13.08 11.11
CA GLU A 121 -22.83 13.69 10.15
C GLU A 121 -21.55 14.13 10.87
N LEU A 122 -20.41 13.97 10.22
CA LEU A 122 -19.09 14.34 10.75
C LEU A 122 -18.44 15.26 9.72
N PRO A 123 -18.75 16.57 9.73
CA PRO A 123 -18.48 17.46 8.60
C PRO A 123 -17.03 17.46 8.12
N ILE A 124 -16.05 17.41 9.04
CA ILE A 124 -14.64 17.47 8.66
C ILE A 124 -14.19 16.13 8.10
N ILE A 125 -14.59 15.03 8.75
CA ILE A 125 -14.31 13.70 8.23
C ILE A 125 -15.00 13.50 6.86
N ASP A 126 -16.24 13.95 6.68
CA ASP A 126 -16.99 13.89 5.42
C ASP A 126 -16.33 14.69 4.29
N GLU A 127 -15.71 15.83 4.60
CA GLU A 127 -14.90 16.59 3.65
C GLU A 127 -13.61 15.85 3.27
N LEU A 128 -12.89 15.27 4.25
CA LEU A 128 -11.66 14.53 4.01
C LEU A 128 -11.87 13.30 3.12
N PHE A 129 -12.94 12.53 3.34
CA PHE A 129 -13.20 11.39 2.46
C PHE A 129 -13.65 11.79 1.07
N ARG A 130 -14.30 12.96 0.92
CA ARG A 130 -14.61 13.49 -0.41
C ARG A 130 -13.33 13.83 -1.17
N SER A 131 -12.37 14.47 -0.52
CA SER A 131 -11.08 14.78 -1.16
C SER A 131 -10.27 13.52 -1.46
N PHE A 132 -10.30 12.51 -0.59
CA PHE A 132 -9.68 11.21 -0.88
C PHE A 132 -10.31 10.53 -2.10
N ALA A 133 -11.64 10.53 -2.20
CA ALA A 133 -12.34 9.99 -3.36
C ALA A 133 -11.97 10.73 -4.65
N GLU A 134 -11.87 12.05 -4.63
CA GLU A 134 -11.43 12.86 -5.78
C GLU A 134 -10.00 12.52 -6.22
N VAL A 135 -9.08 12.30 -5.27
CA VAL A 135 -7.70 11.88 -5.58
C VAL A 135 -7.69 10.49 -6.22
N ILE A 136 -8.42 9.52 -5.65
CA ILE A 136 -8.56 8.16 -6.21
C ILE A 136 -9.16 8.21 -7.62
N ASP A 137 -10.19 9.03 -7.83
CA ASP A 137 -10.81 9.19 -9.15
C ASP A 137 -9.89 9.83 -10.19
N SER A 138 -8.93 10.63 -9.73
CA SER A 138 -7.94 11.27 -10.59
C SER A 138 -6.73 10.38 -10.91
N GLN A 139 -6.57 9.23 -10.23
CA GLN A 139 -5.50 8.29 -10.53
C GLN A 139 -5.74 7.65 -11.90
N ILE A 140 -4.74 7.77 -12.76
CA ILE A 140 -4.70 7.01 -14.01
C ILE A 140 -4.35 5.58 -13.61
N PRO A 141 -5.19 4.57 -13.93
CA PRO A 141 -4.88 3.18 -13.61
C PRO A 141 -3.55 2.77 -14.23
N ASP A 142 -2.74 2.01 -13.48
CA ASP A 142 -1.41 1.56 -13.90
C ASP A 142 -1.47 0.74 -15.19
N LEU A 143 -2.53 -0.06 -15.32
CA LEU A 143 -2.87 -0.77 -16.54
C LEU A 143 -4.15 -0.21 -17.18
N PRO A 144 -4.20 -0.08 -18.52
CA PRO A 144 -5.45 0.22 -19.21
C PRO A 144 -6.53 -0.81 -18.82
N PRO A 145 -7.70 -0.40 -18.29
CA PRO A 145 -8.69 -1.33 -17.72
C PRO A 145 -9.15 -2.43 -18.69
N LYS A 146 -9.14 -2.14 -19.99
CA LYS A 146 -9.48 -3.09 -21.05
C LYS A 146 -8.54 -4.32 -21.08
N TYR A 147 -7.28 -4.15 -20.68
CA TYR A 147 -6.25 -5.18 -20.78
C TYR A 147 -5.79 -5.71 -19.42
N ALA A 148 -6.19 -5.09 -18.31
CA ALA A 148 -5.76 -5.46 -16.95
C ALA A 148 -5.95 -6.95 -16.66
N GLN A 149 -7.19 -7.46 -16.80
CA GLN A 149 -7.47 -8.90 -16.56
C GLN A 149 -6.68 -9.81 -17.49
N LEU A 150 -6.57 -9.45 -18.78
CA LEU A 150 -5.86 -10.27 -19.75
C LEU A 150 -4.36 -10.36 -19.44
N LEU A 151 -3.74 -9.23 -19.04
CA LEU A 151 -2.34 -9.18 -18.65
C LEU A 151 -2.10 -9.99 -17.37
N HIS A 152 -2.97 -9.83 -16.38
CA HIS A 152 -2.91 -10.57 -15.13
C HIS A 152 -3.00 -12.09 -15.36
N ASP A 153 -3.99 -12.55 -16.12
CA ASP A 153 -4.15 -13.97 -16.47
C ASP A 153 -2.90 -14.51 -17.18
N LYS A 154 -2.32 -13.73 -18.09
CA LYS A 154 -1.09 -14.10 -18.81
C LYS A 154 0.14 -14.14 -17.90
N ALA A 155 0.24 -13.24 -16.93
CA ALA A 155 1.32 -13.25 -15.95
C ALA A 155 1.24 -14.50 -15.06
N LEU A 156 0.05 -14.89 -14.62
CA LEU A 156 -0.13 -16.14 -13.87
C LEU A 156 0.19 -17.39 -14.70
N GLU A 157 -0.14 -17.40 -16.00
CA GLU A 157 0.31 -18.47 -16.91
C GLU A 157 1.85 -18.56 -16.99
N VAL A 158 2.53 -17.40 -17.04
CA VAL A 158 4.00 -17.32 -17.00
C VAL A 158 4.52 -17.89 -15.68
N TRP A 159 3.95 -17.49 -14.54
CA TRP A 159 4.32 -18.02 -13.23
C TRP A 159 4.21 -19.54 -13.16
N GLN A 160 3.09 -20.10 -13.63
CA GLN A 160 2.88 -21.55 -13.66
C GLN A 160 3.88 -22.28 -14.56
N SER A 161 4.27 -21.65 -15.68
CA SER A 161 5.29 -22.22 -16.59
C SER A 161 6.70 -22.20 -15.98
N ALA A 162 6.92 -21.35 -14.97
CA ALA A 162 8.15 -21.23 -14.18
C ALA A 162 9.43 -21.17 -15.05
N PRO A 163 9.56 -20.17 -15.95
CA PRO A 163 10.67 -20.11 -16.92
C PRO A 163 12.05 -20.04 -16.27
N TRP A 164 12.16 -19.43 -15.09
CA TRP A 164 13.37 -19.35 -14.26
C TRP A 164 13.93 -20.71 -13.80
N ARG A 165 13.18 -21.82 -13.96
CA ARG A 165 13.70 -23.17 -13.67
C ARG A 165 14.62 -23.70 -14.77
N PHE A 166 14.60 -23.10 -15.96
CA PHE A 166 15.33 -23.61 -17.12
C PHE A 166 15.98 -22.52 -17.98
N LEU A 167 15.66 -21.24 -17.76
CA LEU A 167 16.35 -20.10 -18.36
C LEU A 167 17.20 -19.40 -17.32
N GLU A 168 18.50 -19.33 -17.60
CA GLU A 168 19.43 -18.47 -16.87
C GLU A 168 19.26 -17.02 -17.33
N GLU A 169 19.51 -16.05 -16.46
CA GLU A 169 19.42 -14.61 -16.77
C GLU A 169 20.26 -14.23 -18.00
N GLN A 170 21.36 -14.96 -18.25
CA GLN A 170 22.24 -14.75 -19.39
C GLN A 170 21.59 -15.12 -20.74
N GLN A 171 20.59 -16.00 -20.73
CA GLN A 171 19.90 -16.52 -21.91
C GLN A 171 18.74 -15.59 -22.32
N ILE A 172 19.01 -14.77 -23.34
CA ILE A 172 18.06 -13.77 -23.81
C ILE A 172 17.18 -14.32 -24.93
N LEU A 173 15.87 -14.11 -24.81
CA LEU A 173 14.90 -14.44 -25.86
C LEU A 173 14.60 -13.20 -26.70
N SER A 174 14.72 -13.32 -28.02
CA SER A 174 14.28 -12.29 -28.96
C SER A 174 12.82 -12.54 -29.34
N ILE A 175 11.95 -11.56 -29.12
CA ILE A 175 10.52 -11.62 -29.42
C ILE A 175 10.22 -10.61 -30.53
N GLU A 176 9.81 -11.08 -31.71
CA GLU A 176 9.42 -10.22 -32.83
C GLU A 176 7.91 -9.91 -32.76
N ILE A 177 7.58 -8.62 -32.74
CA ILE A 177 6.20 -8.11 -32.62
C ILE A 177 5.77 -7.46 -33.94
N ASN A 178 6.64 -6.63 -34.52
CA ASN A 178 6.42 -5.91 -35.78
C ASN A 178 5.10 -5.11 -35.83
N GLN A 179 4.67 -4.56 -34.69
CA GLN A 179 3.42 -3.81 -34.52
C GLN A 179 3.57 -2.76 -33.41
N TRP A 180 2.69 -1.74 -33.43
CA TRP A 180 2.63 -0.69 -32.40
C TRP A 180 3.97 0.04 -32.18
N ASP A 181 4.71 0.24 -33.27
CA ASP A 181 6.06 0.80 -33.26
C ASP A 181 7.09 -0.03 -32.47
N VAL A 182 6.78 -1.30 -32.20
CA VAL A 182 7.68 -2.27 -31.60
C VAL A 182 8.04 -3.33 -32.63
N GLU A 183 9.27 -3.30 -33.12
CA GLU A 183 9.82 -4.34 -33.99
C GLU A 183 10.10 -5.60 -33.16
N LYS A 184 10.91 -5.45 -32.10
CA LYS A 184 11.50 -6.55 -31.35
C LYS A 184 11.70 -6.17 -29.89
N LEU A 185 11.47 -7.13 -28.99
CA LEU A 185 11.83 -7.04 -27.57
C LEU A 185 12.83 -8.15 -27.22
N TYR A 186 13.68 -7.88 -26.24
CA TYR A 186 14.65 -8.84 -25.71
C TYR A 186 14.29 -9.18 -24.27
N ALA A 187 13.84 -10.41 -24.03
CA ALA A 187 13.41 -10.86 -22.72
C ALA A 187 14.56 -11.53 -21.94
N SER A 188 14.77 -11.08 -20.71
CA SER A 188 15.65 -11.68 -19.70
C SER A 188 14.80 -12.21 -18.55
N VAL A 189 14.97 -13.48 -18.20
CA VAL A 189 14.21 -14.13 -17.11
C VAL A 189 15.03 -14.10 -15.83
N MET A 190 14.43 -13.58 -14.75
CA MET A 190 15.03 -13.48 -13.42
C MET A 190 14.42 -14.54 -12.48
N GLY A 191 15.19 -14.96 -11.49
CA GLY A 191 14.70 -15.82 -10.38
C GLY A 191 15.27 -17.22 -10.31
N MET A 192 16.34 -17.52 -11.05
CA MET A 192 17.02 -18.81 -10.92
C MET A 192 17.62 -19.00 -9.51
N LEU A 193 18.06 -17.92 -8.85
CA LEU A 193 18.54 -17.94 -7.47
C LEU A 193 17.42 -17.95 -6.42
N GLY A 194 16.16 -17.80 -6.85
CA GLY A 194 14.98 -17.88 -5.99
C GLY A 194 14.78 -16.71 -5.03
N ILE A 195 15.43 -15.57 -5.29
CA ILE A 195 15.30 -14.34 -4.47
C ILE A 195 14.16 -13.46 -5.02
N GLU A 196 14.24 -13.11 -6.31
CA GLU A 196 13.24 -12.30 -7.01
C GLU A 196 12.82 -13.01 -8.29
N TYR A 197 11.54 -12.94 -8.67
CA TYR A 197 11.04 -13.59 -9.87
C TYR A 197 10.48 -12.55 -10.83
N GLY A 198 10.84 -12.65 -12.10
CA GLY A 198 10.34 -11.70 -13.09
C GLY A 198 10.92 -11.86 -14.48
N ILE A 199 10.46 -11.00 -15.38
CA ILE A 199 10.94 -10.90 -16.75
C ILE A 199 11.15 -9.43 -17.08
N LEU A 200 12.36 -9.10 -17.54
CA LEU A 200 12.68 -7.80 -18.11
C LEU A 200 12.61 -7.89 -19.64
N PHE A 201 11.92 -6.94 -20.28
CA PHE A 201 11.80 -6.82 -21.72
C PHE A 201 12.49 -5.56 -22.20
N TYR A 202 13.73 -5.68 -22.67
CA TYR A 202 14.47 -4.55 -23.23
C TYR A 202 13.91 -4.17 -24.60
N ARG A 203 13.74 -2.87 -24.82
CA ARG A 203 13.21 -2.32 -26.09
C ARG A 203 14.24 -2.30 -27.22
N SER A 204 15.52 -2.48 -26.92
CA SER A 204 16.60 -2.51 -27.91
C SER A 204 17.78 -3.36 -27.46
N GLU A 205 18.54 -3.86 -28.44
CA GLU A 205 19.83 -4.53 -28.21
C GLU A 205 20.81 -3.64 -27.44
N ASP A 206 20.79 -2.33 -27.73
CA ASP A 206 21.66 -1.36 -27.08
C ASP A 206 21.32 -1.23 -25.59
N SER A 207 20.04 -1.18 -25.23
CA SER A 207 19.57 -1.12 -23.83
C SER A 207 20.05 -2.35 -23.05
N LEU A 208 19.87 -3.53 -23.63
CA LEU A 208 20.37 -4.80 -23.07
C LEU A 208 21.90 -4.80 -22.88
N LYS A 209 22.66 -4.41 -23.92
CA LYS A 209 24.13 -4.41 -23.87
C LYS A 209 24.68 -3.43 -22.85
N ARG A 210 24.10 -2.23 -22.75
CA ARG A 210 24.53 -1.20 -21.79
C ARG A 210 24.39 -1.67 -20.35
N PHE A 211 23.22 -2.24 -20.00
CA PHE A 211 23.01 -2.74 -18.65
C PHE A 211 24.02 -3.83 -18.28
N ARG A 212 24.22 -4.81 -19.16
CA ARG A 212 25.20 -5.87 -18.94
C ARG A 212 26.62 -5.36 -18.81
N ALA A 213 27.01 -4.38 -19.62
CA ALA A 213 28.31 -3.77 -19.52
C ALA A 213 28.53 -3.07 -18.18
N ALA A 214 27.49 -2.41 -17.63
CA ALA A 214 27.56 -1.79 -16.31
C ALA A 214 27.70 -2.84 -15.20
N VAL A 215 26.84 -3.88 -15.19
CA VAL A 215 26.90 -4.96 -14.20
C VAL A 215 28.24 -5.72 -14.21
N LEU A 216 28.87 -5.88 -15.38
CA LEU A 216 30.18 -6.55 -15.51
C LEU A 216 31.37 -5.64 -15.17
N ALA A 217 31.20 -4.32 -15.21
CA ALA A 217 32.26 -3.36 -14.88
C ALA A 217 32.38 -3.12 -13.36
N ASP A 218 31.29 -3.37 -12.61
CA ASP A 218 31.13 -3.05 -11.19
C ASP A 218 31.33 -4.25 -10.22
N GLU A 219 32.17 -5.23 -10.56
CA GLU A 219 32.55 -6.27 -9.57
C GLU A 219 33.31 -5.68 -8.35
N ASP A 220 33.80 -4.43 -8.43
CA ASP A 220 34.65 -3.80 -7.41
C ASP A 220 34.01 -2.60 -6.62
N GLU A 221 32.91 -1.98 -7.05
CA GLU A 221 32.27 -0.83 -6.35
C GLU A 221 30.78 -1.12 -6.03
N LEU A 222 30.51 -1.42 -4.75
CA LEU A 222 29.23 -1.94 -4.27
C LEU A 222 28.15 -0.85 -4.15
N GLN A 223 27.07 -1.04 -4.93
CA GLN A 223 25.66 -0.70 -4.64
C GLN A 223 25.10 0.64 -5.16
N GLN A 224 25.85 1.74 -5.14
CA GLN A 224 25.34 3.03 -5.67
C GLN A 224 25.28 3.09 -7.21
N ASP A 225 26.27 2.51 -7.88
CA ASP A 225 26.33 2.50 -9.35
C ASP A 225 25.29 1.56 -9.98
N LEU A 226 24.83 0.55 -9.23
CA LEU A 226 23.87 -0.44 -9.71
C LEU A 226 22.44 0.11 -9.77
N GLU A 227 22.03 0.91 -8.76
CA GLU A 227 20.75 1.66 -8.80
C GLU A 227 20.75 2.68 -9.94
N GLU A 228 21.86 3.39 -10.15
CA GLU A 228 21.99 4.36 -11.24
C GLU A 228 21.98 3.67 -12.62
N ALA A 229 22.63 2.51 -12.74
CA ALA A 229 22.60 1.67 -13.94
C ALA A 229 21.20 1.13 -14.23
N PHE A 230 20.43 0.78 -13.20
CA PHE A 230 19.04 0.34 -13.31
C PHE A 230 18.12 1.45 -13.82
N LEU A 231 18.22 2.66 -13.25
CA LEU A 231 17.41 3.81 -13.69
C LEU A 231 17.73 4.29 -15.12
N LYS A 232 18.92 3.95 -15.64
CA LYS A 232 19.32 4.20 -17.03
C LYS A 232 18.82 3.14 -18.02
N GLN A 233 18.07 2.14 -17.57
CA GLN A 233 17.49 1.14 -18.46
C GLN A 233 16.31 1.72 -19.25
N ASP A 234 16.09 1.09 -20.41
CA ASP A 234 14.89 1.27 -21.22
C ASP A 234 14.26 -0.12 -21.43
N CYS A 235 13.37 -0.50 -20.51
CA CYS A 235 12.74 -1.81 -20.47
C CYS A 235 11.32 -1.76 -19.90
N LEU A 236 10.51 -2.75 -20.28
CA LEU A 236 9.30 -3.12 -19.55
C LEU A 236 9.66 -4.23 -18.56
N PHE A 237 8.93 -4.35 -17.46
CA PHE A 237 9.11 -5.46 -16.54
C PHE A 237 7.78 -6.07 -16.13
N LEU A 238 7.87 -7.35 -15.79
CA LEU A 238 6.88 -8.13 -15.07
C LEU A 238 7.59 -8.74 -13.87
N THR A 239 7.22 -8.38 -12.65
CA THR A 239 7.72 -8.98 -11.41
C THR A 239 6.59 -9.68 -10.67
N PHE A 240 6.95 -10.51 -9.69
CA PHE A 240 5.98 -11.26 -8.90
C PHE A 240 6.31 -11.13 -7.42
N ASP A 241 5.29 -10.77 -6.65
CA ASP A 241 5.38 -10.52 -5.22
C ASP A 241 4.30 -11.33 -4.47
N SER A 242 4.33 -11.25 -3.15
CA SER A 242 3.30 -11.83 -2.28
C SER A 242 2.16 -10.84 -2.10
N LEU A 243 0.90 -11.29 -2.23
CA LEU A 243 -0.29 -10.47 -1.89
C LEU A 243 -0.29 -9.98 -0.43
N HIS A 244 0.50 -10.60 0.44
CA HIS A 244 0.59 -10.28 1.86
C HIS A 244 2.03 -9.91 2.19
N GLU A 245 2.43 -8.68 1.87
CA GLU A 245 3.64 -8.08 2.43
C GLU A 245 3.40 -7.76 3.91
N ASN A 246 3.54 -8.74 4.80
CA ASN A 246 3.71 -8.45 6.22
C ASN A 246 5.20 -8.16 6.47
N GLU A 247 5.51 -6.97 7.00
CA GLU A 247 6.88 -6.51 7.33
C GLU A 247 7.68 -7.42 8.29
N ASP A 248 7.06 -8.48 8.84
CA ASP A 248 7.59 -9.31 9.93
C ASP A 248 7.67 -10.83 9.65
N ASP A 249 7.29 -11.31 8.45
CA ASP A 249 7.45 -12.74 8.09
C ASP A 249 8.74 -12.95 7.29
N ASP A 250 9.59 -13.88 7.74
CA ASP A 250 10.75 -14.40 7.01
C ASP A 250 10.38 -14.55 5.53
N LEU A 251 11.07 -13.82 4.63
CA LEU A 251 10.98 -13.90 3.17
C LEU A 251 10.83 -15.35 2.71
N GLY A 252 9.59 -15.83 2.71
CA GLY A 252 9.25 -17.17 2.30
C GLY A 252 9.62 -17.29 0.84
N ASN A 253 10.18 -18.43 0.43
CA ASN A 253 10.45 -18.64 -0.98
C ASN A 253 9.11 -18.57 -1.76
N LEU A 254 8.90 -17.48 -2.52
CA LEU A 254 7.69 -17.23 -3.30
C LEU A 254 7.27 -18.45 -4.14
N ALA A 255 8.23 -19.22 -4.66
CA ALA A 255 7.95 -20.43 -5.44
C ALA A 255 7.26 -21.58 -4.65
N GLN A 256 7.17 -21.48 -3.33
CA GLN A 256 6.46 -22.43 -2.47
C GLN A 256 5.06 -21.96 -2.08
N MET A 257 4.73 -20.70 -2.35
CA MET A 257 3.42 -20.12 -2.06
C MET A 257 2.36 -20.62 -3.04
N PRO A 258 1.10 -20.73 -2.62
CA PRO A 258 0.01 -21.05 -3.54
C PRO A 258 -0.15 -19.93 -4.57
N LEU A 259 -0.57 -20.27 -5.78
CA LEU A 259 -0.81 -19.30 -6.86
C LEU A 259 -1.74 -18.15 -6.45
N SER A 260 -2.68 -18.42 -5.54
CA SER A 260 -3.63 -17.43 -5.02
C SER A 260 -2.99 -16.35 -4.15
N GLU A 261 -1.73 -16.51 -3.75
CA GLU A 261 -0.97 -15.53 -2.96
C GLU A 261 0.11 -14.83 -3.80
N ILE A 262 0.18 -15.12 -5.11
CA ILE A 262 1.16 -14.51 -6.02
C ILE A 262 0.51 -13.36 -6.77
N GLU A 263 1.13 -12.19 -6.67
CA GLU A 263 0.69 -10.97 -7.32
C GLU A 263 1.65 -10.54 -8.43
N PRO A 264 1.20 -10.39 -9.69
CA PRO A 264 2.03 -9.87 -10.76
C PRO A 264 2.02 -8.33 -10.81
N THR A 265 3.21 -7.74 -10.78
CA THR A 265 3.42 -6.30 -10.93
C THR A 265 3.97 -5.98 -12.33
N PHE A 266 3.44 -4.96 -12.98
CA PHE A 266 3.83 -4.56 -14.33
C PHE A 266 4.39 -3.15 -14.30
N GLY A 267 5.38 -2.87 -15.14
CA GLY A 267 5.83 -1.49 -15.26
C GLY A 267 6.84 -1.23 -16.36
N ASN A 268 7.38 -0.03 -16.31
CA ASN A 268 8.31 0.53 -17.27
C ASN A 268 9.45 1.25 -16.53
N ILE A 269 10.66 1.04 -17.00
CA ILE A 269 11.81 1.88 -16.67
C ILE A 269 12.26 2.56 -17.94
N HIS A 270 12.37 3.88 -17.88
CA HIS A 270 12.89 4.68 -18.99
C HIS A 270 13.86 5.75 -18.48
N PRO A 271 14.99 6.02 -19.15
CA PRO A 271 16.05 6.86 -18.60
C PRO A 271 15.64 8.31 -18.32
N LEU A 272 14.62 8.81 -19.03
CA LEU A 272 14.08 10.16 -18.85
C LEU A 272 12.79 10.20 -18.04
N GLU A 273 12.07 9.08 -17.90
CA GLU A 273 10.77 9.05 -17.22
C GLU A 273 10.83 8.38 -15.85
N GLY A 274 11.94 7.71 -15.54
CA GLY A 274 12.12 6.93 -14.31
C GLY A 274 11.35 5.60 -14.34
N LEU A 275 11.10 5.08 -13.13
CA LEU A 275 10.29 3.91 -12.89
C LEU A 275 8.80 4.31 -12.87
N ARG A 276 7.96 3.55 -13.57
CA ARG A 276 6.50 3.60 -13.48
C ARG A 276 5.98 2.18 -13.34
N SER A 277 5.38 1.87 -12.19
CA SER A 277 4.68 0.64 -11.87
C SER A 277 3.24 0.97 -11.57
#